data_AF-A0AAE3VGD9-F1
#
_entry.id   AF-A0AAE3VGD9-F1
#
_cell.length_a   1.000
_cell.length_b   1.000
_cell.length_c   1.000
_cell.angle_alpha   90.00
_cell.angle_beta   90.00
_cell.angle_gamma   90.00
#
_symmetry.space_group_name_H-M   'P 1'
#
loop_
_entity.id
_entity.type
_entity.pdbx_description
1 polymer ?
#
loop_
_entity_poly.entity_id
_entity_poly.type
_entity_poly.pdbx_seq_one_letter_code
_entity_poly.pdbx_strand_id
1 'polypeptide(L)'
;MLGAVAITARIVWLAMQSETARELIRNHAQAAQSVAIPGMRGRIISRDGIALAYSERRLRLLWQVPADLSAAEATFARWEALNDRPFPLPPRQDLPSHLGRSWQIADDLDMQLPALWHMTQAPENGLILRAYFVRYYSQNTALRDILGSVHTDPATGLECGLTGMEKEYDHELRGHVVTFSLLATSRRAFIKDNKQWQENQGNGRDIRIDIHAAAH
;
A
#
# COMPACT_ATOMS: atom_id res chain seq x y z
N MET A 1 -49.14 16.16 -7.41
CA MET A 1 -47.89 15.40 -7.16
C MET A 1 -46.75 16.36 -6.77
N LEU A 2 -46.83 17.00 -5.60
CA LEU A 2 -45.78 17.92 -5.12
C LEU A 2 -45.33 17.62 -3.67
N GLY A 3 -46.12 16.85 -2.91
CA GLY A 3 -45.77 16.47 -1.52
C GLY A 3 -44.73 15.33 -1.42
N ALA A 4 -44.71 14.38 -2.36
CA ALA A 4 -43.81 13.22 -2.29
C ALA A 4 -42.34 13.58 -2.53
N VAL A 5 -42.06 14.60 -3.36
CA VAL A 5 -40.70 15.07 -3.67
C VAL A 5 -40.09 15.87 -2.51
N ALA A 6 -40.91 16.63 -1.77
CA ALA A 6 -40.45 17.37 -0.60
C ALA A 6 -40.09 16.45 0.58
N ILE A 7 -40.78 15.32 0.74
CA ILE A 7 -40.50 14.35 1.81
C ILE A 7 -39.23 13.54 1.50
N THR A 8 -39.01 13.11 0.26
CA THR A 8 -37.77 12.40 -0.12
C THR A 8 -36.55 13.30 -0.05
N ALA A 9 -36.65 14.57 -0.47
CA ALA A 9 -35.55 15.54 -0.32
C ALA A 9 -35.18 15.79 1.15
N ARG A 10 -36.15 15.81 2.06
CA ARG A 10 -35.91 16.01 3.50
C ARG A 10 -35.33 14.78 4.19
N ILE A 11 -35.69 13.58 3.75
CA ILE A 11 -35.09 12.31 4.21
C ILE A 11 -33.64 12.19 3.73
N VAL A 12 -33.35 12.54 2.47
CA VAL A 12 -31.98 12.56 1.92
C VAL A 12 -31.12 13.63 2.62
N TRP A 13 -31.68 14.80 2.91
CA TRP A 13 -31.00 15.85 3.66
C TRP A 13 -30.71 15.46 5.13
N LEU A 14 -31.67 14.83 5.81
CA LEU A 14 -31.48 14.31 7.18
C LEU A 14 -30.48 13.14 7.24
N ALA A 15 -30.44 12.29 6.20
CA ALA A 15 -29.45 11.23 6.07
C ALA A 15 -28.03 11.78 5.80
N MET A 16 -27.92 12.94 5.14
CA MET A 16 -26.64 13.63 4.94
C MET A 16 -26.15 14.42 6.17
N GLN A 17 -27.04 14.77 7.11
CA GLN A 17 -26.72 15.59 8.30
C GLN A 17 -26.58 14.84 9.62
N SER A 18 -26.89 13.54 9.68
CA SER A 18 -27.05 12.87 10.97
C SER A 18 -25.72 12.69 11.73
N GLU A 19 -25.46 13.62 12.65
CA GLU A 19 -24.48 13.49 13.73
C GLU A 19 -24.72 12.21 14.54
N THR A 20 -25.96 11.72 14.56
CA THR A 20 -26.37 10.45 15.18
C THR A 20 -25.76 9.22 14.53
N ALA A 21 -25.54 9.18 13.20
CA ALA A 21 -24.80 8.10 12.56
C ALA A 21 -23.31 8.18 12.91
N ARG A 22 -22.77 9.41 13.00
CA ARG A 22 -21.39 9.65 13.44
C ARG A 22 -21.20 9.34 14.93
N GLU A 23 -22.21 9.53 15.77
CA GLU A 23 -22.23 9.20 17.20
C GLU A 23 -22.41 7.70 17.43
N LEU A 24 -23.30 7.04 16.68
CA LEU A 24 -23.46 5.58 16.73
C LEU A 24 -22.18 4.87 16.29
N ILE A 25 -21.50 5.37 15.25
CA ILE A 25 -20.18 4.90 14.83
C ILE A 25 -19.12 5.22 15.90
N ARG A 26 -19.14 6.40 16.53
CA ARG A 26 -18.21 6.74 17.63
C ARG A 26 -18.40 5.84 18.87
N ASN A 27 -19.64 5.53 19.23
CA ASN A 27 -19.97 4.73 20.42
C ASN A 27 -19.79 3.22 20.20
N HIS A 28 -19.78 2.74 18.95
CA HIS A 28 -19.51 1.34 18.58
C HIS A 28 -18.12 1.10 17.96
N ALA A 29 -17.31 2.15 17.74
CA ALA A 29 -15.96 2.01 17.22
C ALA A 29 -15.04 1.43 18.29
N GLN A 30 -14.91 0.10 18.30
CA GLN A 30 -13.86 -0.57 19.04
C GLN A 30 -12.52 -0.30 18.36
N ALA A 31 -11.61 0.33 19.10
CA ALA A 31 -10.23 0.65 18.76
C ALA A 31 -10.02 1.50 17.48
N ALA A 32 -9.50 2.71 17.66
CA ALA A 32 -8.92 3.47 16.56
C ALA A 32 -7.66 2.71 16.07
N GLN A 33 -7.80 1.95 14.98
CA GLN A 33 -6.65 1.35 14.32
C GLN A 33 -5.95 2.43 13.49
N SER A 34 -4.64 2.47 13.52
CA SER A 34 -3.83 3.41 12.74
C SER A 34 -3.24 2.68 11.54
N VAL A 35 -3.48 3.18 10.32
CA VAL A 35 -2.87 2.65 9.08
C VAL A 35 -1.86 3.64 8.54
N ALA A 36 -0.62 3.17 8.39
CA ALA A 36 0.46 3.92 7.75
C ALA A 36 0.49 3.61 6.25
N ILE A 37 0.53 4.65 5.42
CA ILE A 37 0.70 4.55 3.97
C ILE A 37 1.98 5.31 3.59
N PRO A 38 3.01 4.64 3.06
CA PRO A 38 4.24 5.32 2.68
C PRO A 38 4.03 6.16 1.42
N GLY A 39 4.54 7.39 1.45
CA GLY A 39 4.63 8.27 0.29
C GLY A 39 5.62 7.73 -0.74
N MET A 40 5.29 7.90 -2.02
CA MET A 40 6.18 7.52 -3.13
C MET A 40 7.38 8.48 -3.19
N ARG A 41 8.56 7.95 -3.49
CA ARG A 41 9.75 8.78 -3.70
C ARG A 41 9.65 9.60 -4.99
N GLY A 42 10.08 10.85 -4.95
CA GLY A 42 10.12 11.75 -6.09
C GLY A 42 11.04 11.26 -7.21
N ARG A 43 10.83 11.77 -8.42
CA ARG A 43 11.59 11.43 -9.63
C ARG A 43 12.84 12.29 -9.73
N ILE A 44 13.91 11.70 -10.28
CA ILE A 44 15.08 12.45 -10.74
C ILE A 44 14.94 12.63 -12.25
N ILE A 45 14.88 13.87 -12.72
CA ILE A 45 14.58 14.21 -14.11
C ILE A 45 15.80 14.90 -14.74
N SER A 46 16.19 14.48 -15.93
CA SER A 46 17.29 15.07 -16.71
C SER A 46 16.97 16.49 -17.18
N ARG A 47 17.99 17.18 -17.70
CA ARG A 47 17.84 18.46 -18.40
C ARG A 47 16.85 18.35 -19.56
N ASP A 48 16.86 17.22 -20.24
CA ASP A 48 16.01 16.92 -21.40
C ASP A 48 14.56 16.55 -21.00
N GLY A 49 14.23 16.57 -19.70
CA GLY A 49 12.90 16.22 -19.19
C GLY A 49 12.64 14.71 -19.09
N ILE A 50 13.66 13.87 -19.23
CA ILE A 50 13.54 12.41 -19.17
C ILE A 50 13.74 11.95 -17.71
N ALA A 51 12.86 11.07 -17.22
CA ALA A 51 13.03 10.48 -15.89
C ALA A 51 14.25 9.54 -15.89
N LEU A 52 15.25 9.91 -15.09
CA LEU A 52 16.47 9.14 -14.87
C LEU A 52 16.32 8.17 -13.70
N ALA A 53 15.48 8.50 -12.72
CA ALA A 53 15.03 7.58 -11.68
C ALA A 53 13.58 7.88 -11.30
N TYR A 54 12.77 6.84 -11.08
CA TYR A 54 11.39 6.98 -10.64
C TYR A 54 10.94 5.74 -9.88
N SER A 55 9.92 5.88 -9.04
CA SER A 55 9.37 4.76 -8.28
C SER A 55 8.01 4.36 -8.80
N GLU A 56 7.76 3.05 -8.86
CA GLU A 56 6.46 2.48 -9.16
C GLU A 56 5.89 1.83 -7.91
N ARG A 57 4.61 2.06 -7.62
CA ARG A 57 3.91 1.35 -6.55
C ARG A 57 3.39 0.03 -7.08
N ARG A 58 3.80 -1.06 -6.44
CA ARG A 58 3.38 -2.41 -6.76
C ARG A 58 2.68 -3.06 -5.58
N LEU A 59 1.97 -4.15 -5.85
CA LEU A 59 1.25 -4.91 -4.84
C LEU A 59 1.86 -6.30 -4.71
N ARG A 60 2.01 -6.75 -3.48
CA ARG A 60 2.40 -8.12 -3.15
C ARG A 60 1.39 -8.79 -2.25
N LEU A 61 1.33 -10.11 -2.37
CA LEU A 61 0.52 -10.98 -1.54
C LEU A 61 1.43 -11.61 -0.49
N LEU A 62 1.04 -11.41 0.76
CA LEU A 62 1.65 -12.04 1.92
C LEU A 62 0.66 -13.00 2.55
N TRP A 63 1.16 -14.07 3.15
CA TRP A 63 0.42 -14.94 4.04
C TRP A 63 0.95 -14.78 5.46
N GLN A 64 0.06 -14.39 6.37
CA GLN A 64 0.31 -14.48 7.80
C GLN A 64 0.15 -15.95 8.21
N VAL A 65 1.26 -16.68 8.19
CA VAL A 65 1.26 -18.11 8.47
C VAL A 65 0.89 -18.34 9.95
N PRO A 66 -0.08 -19.21 10.25
CA PRO A 66 -0.36 -19.60 11.63
C PRO A 66 0.89 -20.13 12.32
N ALA A 67 1.00 -19.92 13.64
CA ALA A 67 2.11 -20.46 14.43
C ALA A 67 1.98 -21.99 14.62
N ASP A 68 0.75 -22.51 14.52
CA ASP A 68 0.47 -23.94 14.58
C ASP A 68 0.51 -24.57 13.19
N LEU A 69 1.26 -25.68 13.06
CA LEU A 69 1.45 -26.37 11.79
C LEU A 69 0.13 -26.94 11.25
N SER A 70 -0.71 -27.52 12.11
CA SER A 70 -1.97 -28.11 11.66
C SER A 70 -2.92 -27.06 11.08
N ALA A 71 -3.04 -25.90 11.74
CA ALA A 71 -3.79 -24.76 11.23
C ALA A 71 -3.23 -24.20 9.91
N ALA A 72 -1.89 -24.13 9.80
CA ALA A 72 -1.23 -23.68 8.59
C ALA A 72 -1.47 -24.65 7.41
N GLU A 73 -1.33 -25.96 7.64
CA GLU A 73 -1.62 -27.00 6.65
C GLU A 73 -3.09 -27.03 6.25
N ALA A 74 -4.01 -26.87 7.18
CA ALA A 74 -5.44 -26.79 6.88
C ALA A 74 -5.76 -25.61 5.96
N THR A 75 -5.08 -24.47 6.16
CA THR A 75 -5.22 -23.29 5.30
C THR A 75 -4.64 -23.53 3.91
N PHE A 76 -3.44 -24.13 3.87
CA PHE A 76 -2.79 -24.50 2.62
C PHE A 76 -3.63 -25.48 1.80
N ALA A 77 -4.17 -26.53 2.43
CA ALA A 77 -5.03 -27.52 1.78
C ALA A 77 -6.32 -26.92 1.22
N ARG A 78 -6.93 -25.94 1.93
CA ARG A 78 -8.09 -25.19 1.39
C ARG A 78 -7.71 -24.45 0.11
N TRP A 79 -6.53 -23.84 0.05
CA TRP A 79 -6.07 -23.16 -1.16
C TRP A 79 -5.71 -24.12 -2.30
N GLU A 80 -5.16 -25.30 -1.99
CA GLU A 80 -4.92 -26.37 -2.96
C GLU A 80 -6.23 -26.83 -3.62
N ALA A 81 -7.32 -26.87 -2.86
CA ALA A 81 -8.64 -27.27 -3.35
C ALA A 81 -9.35 -26.19 -4.21
N LEU A 82 -8.81 -24.97 -4.32
CA LEU A 82 -9.37 -23.90 -5.14
C LEU A 82 -8.87 -24.01 -6.59
N ASN A 83 -9.75 -24.40 -7.51
CA ASN A 83 -9.43 -24.57 -8.94
C ASN A 83 -9.02 -23.26 -9.63
N ASP A 84 -9.65 -22.12 -9.31
CA ASP A 84 -9.42 -20.82 -9.95
C ASP A 84 -8.68 -19.83 -9.02
N ARG A 85 -7.66 -20.33 -8.31
CA ARG A 85 -6.91 -19.51 -7.36
C ARG A 85 -6.11 -18.42 -8.09
N PRO A 86 -6.23 -17.14 -7.69
CA PRO A 86 -5.57 -16.02 -8.37
C PRO A 86 -4.12 -15.78 -7.91
N PHE A 87 -3.44 -16.82 -7.43
CA PHE A 87 -2.05 -16.74 -6.97
C PHE A 87 -1.35 -18.11 -6.98
N PRO A 88 -0.02 -18.16 -7.12
CA PRO A 88 0.75 -19.40 -6.99
C PRO A 88 0.76 -19.91 -5.54
N LEU A 89 0.81 -21.22 -5.33
CA LEU A 89 1.05 -21.75 -3.98
C LEU A 89 2.54 -21.66 -3.65
N PRO A 90 2.90 -21.28 -2.41
CA PRO A 90 4.26 -21.44 -1.96
C PRO A 90 4.63 -22.92 -1.81
N PRO A 91 5.92 -23.31 -1.87
CA PRO A 91 6.34 -24.70 -1.74
C PRO A 91 5.98 -25.27 -0.37
N ARG A 92 5.16 -26.33 -0.34
CA ARG A 92 4.66 -26.91 0.92
C ARG A 92 5.78 -27.31 1.90
N GLN A 93 6.91 -27.79 1.38
CA GLN A 93 8.07 -28.20 2.17
C GLN A 93 8.69 -27.07 3.01
N ASP A 94 8.51 -25.81 2.60
CA ASP A 94 9.09 -24.66 3.29
C ASP A 94 8.18 -24.14 4.41
N LEU A 95 6.94 -24.64 4.50
CA LEU A 95 5.93 -24.20 5.46
C LEU A 95 6.41 -24.22 6.92
N PRO A 96 7.09 -25.26 7.44
CA PRO A 96 7.53 -25.29 8.82
C PRO A 96 8.48 -24.13 9.20
N SER A 97 9.27 -23.63 8.24
CA SER A 97 10.21 -22.52 8.50
C SER A 97 9.55 -21.14 8.57
N HIS A 98 8.28 -21.04 8.16
CA HIS A 98 7.52 -19.80 8.09
C HIS A 98 6.42 -19.68 9.16
N LEU A 99 6.25 -20.68 10.04
CA LEU A 99 5.22 -20.66 11.08
C LEU A 99 5.30 -19.39 11.95
N GLY A 100 4.15 -18.74 12.15
CA GLY A 100 4.02 -17.50 12.92
C GLY A 100 4.62 -16.26 12.25
N ARG A 101 5.10 -16.36 11.01
CA ARG A 101 5.73 -15.26 10.25
C ARG A 101 4.88 -14.87 9.04
N SER A 102 5.19 -13.71 8.48
CA SER A 102 4.65 -13.28 7.19
C SER A 102 5.47 -13.90 6.07
N TRP A 103 4.83 -14.68 5.19
CA TRP A 103 5.46 -15.29 4.01
C TRP A 103 5.01 -14.59 2.73
N GLN A 104 5.95 -14.07 1.95
CA GLN A 104 5.66 -13.54 0.63
C GLN A 104 5.33 -14.66 -0.35
N ILE A 105 4.14 -14.58 -0.97
CA ILE A 105 3.64 -15.57 -1.94
C ILE A 105 3.85 -15.08 -3.37
N ALA A 106 3.55 -13.80 -3.63
CA ALA A 106 3.61 -13.25 -4.99
C ALA A 106 3.89 -11.74 -4.96
N ASP A 107 4.54 -11.25 -6.00
CA ASP A 107 4.86 -9.85 -6.29
C ASP A 107 4.19 -9.41 -7.60
N ASP A 108 4.26 -8.12 -7.91
CA ASP A 108 3.82 -7.54 -9.20
C ASP A 108 2.37 -7.92 -9.58
N LEU A 109 1.46 -7.79 -8.60
CA LEU A 109 0.05 -8.15 -8.75
C LEU A 109 -0.72 -7.07 -9.52
N ASP A 110 -0.70 -7.16 -10.85
CA ASP A 110 -1.19 -6.08 -11.71
C ASP A 110 -2.65 -6.25 -12.17
N MET A 111 -3.21 -7.48 -12.21
CA MET A 111 -4.48 -7.72 -12.94
C MET A 111 -5.51 -8.68 -12.32
N GLN A 112 -5.25 -9.32 -11.17
CA GLN A 112 -6.22 -10.24 -10.53
C GLN A 112 -6.85 -9.69 -9.24
N LEU A 113 -6.84 -8.35 -9.10
CA LEU A 113 -7.22 -7.67 -7.86
C LEU A 113 -8.64 -7.99 -7.36
N PRO A 114 -9.69 -8.11 -8.20
CA PRO A 114 -11.02 -8.44 -7.68
C PRO A 114 -11.09 -9.81 -6.99
N ALA A 115 -10.51 -10.85 -7.61
CA ALA A 115 -10.49 -12.20 -7.04
C ALA A 115 -9.60 -12.27 -5.79
N LEU A 116 -8.42 -11.65 -5.83
CA LEU A 116 -7.53 -11.54 -4.67
C LEU A 116 -8.17 -10.76 -3.53
N TRP A 117 -8.89 -9.68 -3.84
CA TRP A 117 -9.59 -8.86 -2.86
C TRP A 117 -10.62 -9.68 -2.10
N HIS A 118 -11.44 -10.48 -2.78
CA HIS A 118 -12.41 -11.34 -2.09
C HIS A 118 -11.72 -12.33 -1.12
N MET A 119 -10.58 -12.91 -1.52
CA MET A 119 -9.85 -13.85 -0.66
C MET A 119 -9.16 -13.16 0.52
N THR A 120 -8.72 -11.90 0.41
CA THR A 120 -8.08 -11.16 1.51
C THR A 120 -9.06 -10.59 2.51
N GLN A 121 -10.35 -10.48 2.17
CA GLN A 121 -11.41 -10.09 3.12
C GLN A 121 -11.80 -11.21 4.09
N ALA A 122 -11.43 -12.46 3.80
CA ALA A 122 -11.70 -13.64 4.63
C ALA A 122 -10.51 -13.90 5.59
N PRO A 123 -10.63 -13.57 6.90
CA PRO A 123 -9.51 -13.65 7.84
C PRO A 123 -8.91 -15.05 7.97
N GLU A 124 -9.72 -16.09 7.77
CA GLU A 124 -9.31 -17.50 7.77
C GLU A 124 -8.34 -17.89 6.66
N ASN A 125 -8.19 -17.04 5.63
CA ASN A 125 -7.14 -17.21 4.65
C ASN A 125 -5.81 -16.66 5.16
N GLY A 126 -5.80 -15.69 6.08
CA GLY A 126 -4.55 -15.06 6.53
C GLY A 126 -3.79 -14.34 5.40
N LEU A 127 -4.45 -14.03 4.28
CA LEU A 127 -3.86 -13.31 3.16
C LEU A 127 -3.88 -11.81 3.41
N ILE A 128 -2.75 -11.16 3.13
CA ILE A 128 -2.57 -9.72 3.30
C ILE A 128 -2.02 -9.16 1.99
N LEU A 129 -2.70 -8.17 1.42
CA LEU A 129 -2.14 -7.36 0.35
C LEU A 129 -1.29 -6.24 0.96
N ARG A 130 -0.06 -6.10 0.49
CA ARG A 130 0.86 -5.03 0.90
C ARG A 130 1.37 -4.29 -0.32
N ALA A 131 1.31 -2.97 -0.28
CA ALA A 131 1.99 -2.14 -1.26
C ALA A 131 3.49 -2.07 -0.97
N TYR A 132 4.31 -2.09 -2.02
CA TYR A 132 5.73 -1.80 -1.96
C TYR A 132 6.14 -0.94 -3.15
N PHE A 133 7.35 -0.39 -3.10
CA PHE A 133 7.89 0.42 -4.19
C PHE A 133 9.04 -0.29 -4.88
N VAL A 134 9.13 -0.10 -6.19
CA VAL A 134 10.28 -0.48 -7.00
C VAL A 134 10.86 0.78 -7.62
N ARG A 135 12.13 1.05 -7.32
CA ARG A 135 12.89 2.14 -7.92
C ARG A 135 13.49 1.72 -9.25
N TYR A 136 13.03 2.35 -10.32
CA TYR A 136 13.58 2.23 -11.66
C TYR A 136 14.64 3.29 -11.90
N TYR A 137 15.68 2.91 -12.62
CA TYR A 137 16.76 3.79 -13.01
C TYR A 137 16.95 3.76 -14.53
N SER A 138 17.61 4.79 -15.06
CA SER A 138 18.09 4.82 -16.44
C SER A 138 18.90 3.57 -16.77
N GLN A 139 18.73 3.07 -17.99
CA GLN A 139 19.48 1.90 -18.47
C GLN A 139 20.98 2.20 -18.63
N ASN A 140 21.34 3.47 -18.78
CA ASN A 140 22.73 3.92 -18.85
C ASN A 140 23.46 3.68 -17.52
N THR A 141 24.50 2.84 -17.54
CA THR A 141 25.26 2.46 -16.34
C THR A 141 26.04 3.61 -15.72
N ALA A 142 26.65 4.49 -16.54
CA ALA A 142 27.38 5.65 -16.04
C ALA A 142 26.44 6.61 -15.29
N LEU A 143 25.21 6.78 -15.79
CA LEU A 143 24.19 7.54 -15.07
C LEU A 143 23.76 6.84 -13.78
N ARG A 144 23.65 5.51 -13.76
CA ARG A 144 23.30 4.77 -12.53
C ARG A 144 24.30 5.00 -11.40
N ASP A 145 25.59 5.03 -11.71
CA ASP A 145 26.62 5.27 -10.68
C ASP A 145 26.52 6.69 -10.08
N ILE A 146 26.15 7.68 -10.91
CA ILE A 146 25.91 9.06 -10.46
C ILE A 146 24.63 9.17 -9.64
N LEU A 147 23.53 8.57 -10.13
CA LEU A 147 22.25 8.57 -9.44
C LEU A 147 22.36 7.87 -8.08
N GLY A 148 23.10 6.77 -8.00
CA GLY A 148 23.25 5.96 -6.81
C GLY A 148 22.08 5.00 -6.60
N SER A 149 21.83 4.64 -5.35
CA SER A 149 20.85 3.64 -4.98
C SER A 149 19.99 4.06 -3.79
N VAL A 150 18.90 3.32 -3.59
CA VAL A 150 17.99 3.46 -2.45
C VAL A 150 17.96 2.16 -1.65
N HIS A 151 17.54 2.26 -0.39
CA HIS A 151 17.08 1.13 0.40
C HIS A 151 15.65 1.36 0.85
N THR A 152 14.89 0.29 1.05
CA THR A 152 13.55 0.38 1.63
C THR A 152 13.64 0.21 3.15
N ASP A 153 13.07 1.14 3.91
CA ASP A 153 12.91 0.97 5.36
C ASP A 153 11.87 -0.13 5.64
N PRO A 154 12.23 -1.24 6.31
CA PRO A 154 11.32 -2.35 6.55
C PRO A 154 10.16 -2.00 7.50
N ALA A 155 10.32 -0.98 8.35
CA ALA A 155 9.28 -0.56 9.29
C ALA A 155 8.21 0.31 8.63
N THR A 156 8.63 1.24 7.76
CA THR A 156 7.72 2.23 7.16
C THR A 156 7.37 1.95 5.71
N GLY A 157 8.21 1.18 4.99
CA GLY A 157 8.09 0.97 3.55
C GLY A 157 8.57 2.14 2.70
N LEU A 158 9.19 3.17 3.29
CA LEU A 158 9.74 4.30 2.56
C LEU A 158 11.07 3.95 1.87
N GLU A 159 11.28 4.51 0.67
CA GLU A 159 12.57 4.45 -0.03
C GLU A 159 13.47 5.61 0.41
N CYS A 160 14.63 5.26 0.99
CA CYS A 160 15.64 6.17 1.50
C CYS A 160 16.89 6.11 0.62
N GLY A 161 17.42 7.27 0.25
CA GLY A 161 18.65 7.40 -0.52
C GLY A 161 19.86 6.84 0.22
N LEU A 162 20.59 5.93 -0.42
CA LEU A 162 21.74 5.24 0.15
C LEU A 162 23.07 5.77 -0.39
N THR A 163 23.16 6.07 -1.69
CA THR A 163 24.36 6.58 -2.36
C THR A 163 24.03 7.61 -3.44
N GLY A 164 25.05 8.26 -4.00
CA GLY A 164 24.92 9.18 -5.14
C GLY A 164 23.94 10.32 -4.90
N MET A 165 23.30 10.76 -5.98
CA MET A 165 22.26 11.78 -5.95
C MET A 165 21.03 11.36 -5.15
N GLU A 166 20.69 10.07 -5.12
CA GLU A 166 19.60 9.56 -4.29
C GLU A 166 19.82 9.93 -2.81
N LYS A 167 21.06 9.84 -2.31
CA LYS A 167 21.40 10.26 -0.94
C LYS A 167 21.47 11.79 -0.80
N GLU A 168 22.08 12.47 -1.76
CA GLU A 168 22.26 13.94 -1.73
C GLU A 168 20.92 14.67 -1.64
N TYR A 169 19.98 14.29 -2.50
CA TYR A 169 18.65 14.91 -2.61
C TYR A 169 17.58 14.16 -1.81
N ASP A 170 17.98 13.27 -0.88
CA ASP A 170 17.03 12.44 -0.14
C ASP A 170 15.99 13.28 0.61
N HIS A 171 16.38 14.42 1.15
CA HIS A 171 15.47 15.34 1.86
C HIS A 171 14.33 15.89 0.98
N GLU A 172 14.53 15.98 -0.33
CA GLU A 172 13.49 16.39 -1.30
C GLU A 172 12.76 15.17 -1.88
N LEU A 173 13.53 14.15 -2.25
CA LEU A 173 13.03 12.96 -2.94
C LEU A 173 12.23 12.04 -2.02
N ARG A 174 12.54 11.99 -0.72
CA ARG A 174 11.91 11.04 0.20
C ARG A 174 10.43 11.38 0.40
N GLY A 175 9.58 10.37 0.22
CA GLY A 175 8.19 10.44 0.62
C GLY A 175 8.03 10.45 2.14
N HIS A 176 6.84 10.79 2.60
CA HIS A 176 6.49 10.81 4.01
C HIS A 176 5.41 9.76 4.29
N VAL A 177 5.48 9.09 5.44
CA VAL A 177 4.40 8.21 5.87
C VAL A 177 3.18 9.05 6.22
N VAL A 178 2.06 8.75 5.57
CA VAL A 178 0.77 9.30 5.93
C VAL A 178 0.06 8.29 6.82
N THR A 179 -0.25 8.71 8.03
CA THR A 179 -0.95 7.86 9.00
C THR A 179 -2.44 8.22 8.99
N PHE A 180 -3.31 7.22 8.90
CA PHE A 180 -4.76 7.37 8.94
C PHE A 180 -5.31 6.69 10.19
N SER A 181 -6.13 7.40 10.96
CA SER A 181 -6.95 6.74 11.98
C SER A 181 -8.16 6.12 11.31
N LEU A 182 -8.32 4.81 11.43
CA LEU A 182 -9.50 4.08 11.01
C LEU A 182 -10.49 3.96 12.17
N LEU A 183 -11.76 4.23 11.87
CA LEU A 183 -12.89 3.81 12.67
C LEU A 183 -13.38 2.48 12.12
N ALA A 184 -13.05 1.39 12.80
CA ALA A 184 -13.54 0.07 12.44
C ALA A 184 -14.92 -0.15 13.09
N THR A 185 -15.88 -0.58 12.26
CA THR A 185 -17.15 -1.20 12.69
C THR A 185 -17.07 -2.69 12.40
N SER A 186 -17.98 -3.50 12.96
CA SER A 186 -18.01 -4.96 12.77
C SER A 186 -18.11 -5.44 11.32
N ARG A 187 -18.36 -4.55 10.35
CA ARG A 187 -18.47 -4.88 8.92
C ARG A 187 -17.66 -3.99 7.96
N ARG A 188 -17.14 -2.84 8.42
CA ARG A 188 -16.44 -1.85 7.57
C ARG A 188 -15.46 -1.01 8.37
N ALA A 189 -14.33 -0.66 7.77
CA ALA A 189 -13.42 0.36 8.29
C ALA A 189 -13.60 1.67 7.52
N PHE A 190 -13.72 2.78 8.23
CA PHE A 190 -13.80 4.11 7.66
C PHE A 190 -12.55 4.90 8.02
N ILE A 191 -11.98 5.63 7.06
CA ILE A 191 -10.91 6.59 7.36
C ILE A 191 -11.57 7.76 8.13
N LYS A 192 -11.16 7.94 9.39
CA LYS A 192 -11.47 9.15 10.14
C LYS A 192 -10.67 10.27 9.50
N ASP A 193 -11.39 11.25 8.98
CA ASP A 193 -10.83 12.44 8.36
C ASP A 193 -9.68 12.99 9.21
N ASN A 194 -8.47 12.96 8.65
CA ASN A 194 -7.28 13.35 9.36
C ASN A 194 -7.00 14.82 9.02
N LYS A 195 -7.50 15.74 9.85
CA LYS A 195 -7.42 17.20 9.63
C LYS A 195 -6.00 17.79 9.61
N GLN A 196 -4.96 16.96 9.73
CA GLN A 196 -3.55 17.35 9.64
C GLN A 196 -2.94 17.00 8.28
N TRP A 197 -3.61 17.36 7.18
CA TRP A 197 -2.94 17.51 5.89
C TRP A 197 -2.02 18.75 5.98
N GLN A 198 -0.85 18.56 6.57
CA GLN A 198 0.22 19.57 6.60
C GLN A 198 1.07 19.45 5.32
N GLU A 199 1.71 20.55 4.91
CA GLU A 199 2.39 20.77 3.62
C GLU A 199 3.56 19.81 3.27
N ASN A 200 3.86 18.80 4.10
CA ASN A 200 4.94 17.83 3.91
C ASN A 200 4.49 16.38 4.15
N GLN A 201 3.27 16.02 3.73
CA GLN A 201 2.79 14.64 3.76
C GLN A 201 2.56 14.10 2.35
N GLY A 202 2.86 12.82 2.15
CA GLY A 202 2.67 12.13 0.87
C GLY A 202 3.97 11.97 0.08
N ASN A 203 3.89 12.07 -1.24
CA ASN A 203 5.01 11.77 -2.13
C ASN A 203 6.14 12.79 -1.98
N GLY A 204 7.38 12.35 -2.20
CA GLY A 204 8.52 13.24 -2.31
C GLY A 204 8.46 14.09 -3.58
N ARG A 205 9.28 15.15 -3.61
CA ARG A 205 9.33 16.11 -4.70
C ARG A 205 10.23 15.59 -5.82
N ASP A 206 9.83 15.86 -7.05
CA ASP A 206 10.68 15.62 -8.20
C ASP A 206 11.78 16.68 -8.26
N ILE A 207 12.99 16.25 -8.60
CA ILE A 207 14.13 17.15 -8.84
C ILE A 207 14.50 17.13 -10.33
N ARG A 208 15.01 18.26 -10.81
CA ARG A 208 15.63 18.37 -12.13
C ARG A 208 17.12 18.56 -11.97
N ILE A 209 17.89 17.72 -12.64
CA ILE A 209 19.35 17.76 -12.62
C ILE A 209 19.90 18.16 -13.99
N ASP A 210 21.02 18.85 -13.98
CA ASP A 210 21.61 19.47 -15.18
C ASP A 210 22.45 18.49 -16.02
N ILE A 211 21.94 17.27 -16.18
CA ILE A 211 22.59 16.14 -16.87
C ILE A 211 21.75 15.73 -18.07
N HIS A 212 22.39 15.41 -19.20
CA HIS A 212 21.72 14.85 -20.38
C HIS A 212 21.41 13.37 -20.20
N ALA A 213 20.24 12.91 -20.68
CA ALA A 213 19.85 11.51 -20.54
C ALA A 213 20.66 10.56 -21.44
N ALA A 214 21.20 11.08 -22.54
CA ALA A 214 22.16 10.38 -23.38
C ALA A 214 23.58 10.76 -22.92
N ALA A 215 24.28 9.83 -22.27
CA ALA A 215 25.74 9.92 -22.21
C ALA A 215 26.27 9.34 -23.54
N HIS A 216 26.93 10.18 -24.33
CA HIS A 216 27.82 9.73 -25.39
C HIS A 216 29.14 9.23 -24.79
#